data_AF-A0A4C1VR06-F1
#
_entry.id   AF-A0A4C1VR06-F1
#
_cell.length_a   1.000
_cell.length_b   1.000
_cell.length_c   1.000
_cell.angle_alpha   90.00
_cell.angle_beta   90.00
_cell.angle_gamma   90.00
#
_symmetry.space_group_name_H-M   'P 1'
#
loop_
_entity.id
_entity.type
_entity.pdbx_description
1 polymer ?
#
loop_
_entity_poly.entity_id
_entity_poly.type
_entity_poly.pdbx_seq_one_letter_code
_entity_poly.pdbx_strand_id
1 'polypeptide(L)'
;MGLESRTQNQRTRIRGCAPMRTQPPICFMEDDQFVVSGVRSILDLDNVTMAHFTHMTPMLMKKMVVTGQDARPIRTKGSHFLNTPAGFETVFNFMKGLMNEKNKSRLYVHNKNYDEMYKYISKDILPAEYGGDGGSIPSIIDYWKKKILEYSSWLEEDMKYGTDESRRIGKPKTAEDMFGAEGSFRQLQFD
;
A
#
# COMPACT_ATOMS: atom_id res chain seq x y z
N MET A 1 6.50 19.20 39.82
CA MET A 1 6.40 17.80 39.34
C MET A 1 4.94 17.52 39.03
N GLY A 2 4.59 17.35 37.75
CA GLY A 2 3.24 16.89 37.38
C GLY A 2 2.60 17.65 36.22
N LEU A 3 3.21 17.62 35.03
CA LEU A 3 2.53 18.00 33.78
C LEU A 3 2.89 17.14 32.55
N GLU A 4 3.71 16.08 32.69
CA GLU A 4 4.22 15.32 31.54
C GLU A 4 3.43 14.04 31.18
N SER A 5 2.37 13.67 31.91
CA SER A 5 1.78 12.34 31.78
C SER A 5 0.49 12.22 30.94
N ARG A 6 0.12 13.22 30.11
CA ARG A 6 -1.16 13.18 29.35
C ARG A 6 -1.11 13.27 27.83
N THR A 7 0.05 13.39 27.18
CA THR A 7 0.14 13.55 25.71
C THR A 7 0.48 12.27 24.92
N GLN A 8 0.65 11.12 25.57
CA GLN A 8 1.11 9.91 24.88
C GLN A 8 0.06 9.26 23.95
N ASN A 9 -1.23 9.63 24.02
CA ASN A 9 -2.31 8.81 23.45
C ASN A 9 -3.05 9.39 22.22
N GLN A 10 -2.49 10.40 21.53
CA GLN A 10 -3.17 11.06 20.39
C GLN A 10 -2.37 11.10 19.08
N ARG A 11 -1.32 10.28 18.93
CA ARG A 11 -0.70 10.07 17.61
C ARG A 11 -1.45 8.97 16.87
N THR A 12 -2.31 9.34 15.93
CA THR A 12 -3.00 8.41 15.03
C THR A 12 -1.96 7.60 14.24
N ARG A 13 -1.94 6.28 14.47
CA ARG A 13 -1.14 5.33 13.71
C ARG A 13 -2.09 4.47 12.88
N ILE A 14 -1.94 4.46 11.57
CA ILE A 14 -2.57 3.41 10.75
C ILE A 14 -1.78 2.14 11.03
N ARG A 15 -2.25 1.24 11.91
CA ARG A 15 -1.63 -0.10 12.15
C ARG A 15 -2.21 -1.11 11.14
N GLY A 16 -1.38 -1.94 10.50
CA GLY A 16 -1.87 -3.02 9.64
C GLY A 16 -1.08 -3.48 8.40
N CYS A 17 0.15 -3.01 8.13
CA CYS A 17 0.95 -3.60 7.03
C CYS A 17 2.43 -3.33 7.26
N ALA A 18 3.22 -4.37 7.52
CA ALA A 18 4.66 -4.29 7.81
C ALA A 18 5.54 -4.12 6.54
N PRO A 19 5.37 -4.89 5.45
CA PRO A 19 6.23 -4.71 4.25
C PRO A 19 5.97 -3.38 3.55
N MET A 20 4.74 -2.88 3.61
CA MET A 20 4.35 -1.60 3.03
C MET A 20 4.88 -0.38 3.83
N ARG A 21 5.53 -0.61 4.98
CA ARG A 21 6.09 0.42 5.87
C ARG A 21 7.60 0.51 5.86
N THR A 22 8.31 -0.48 5.34
CA THR A 22 9.78 -0.54 5.44
C THR A 22 10.45 -0.19 4.12
N GLN A 23 10.03 -0.82 3.02
CA GLN A 23 10.66 -0.62 1.72
C GLN A 23 10.44 0.80 1.15
N PRO A 24 9.23 1.39 1.15
CA PRO A 24 9.03 2.70 0.54
C PRO A 24 9.81 3.84 1.22
N PRO A 25 9.92 3.91 2.57
CA PRO A 25 10.80 4.87 3.22
C PRO A 25 12.27 4.76 2.80
N ILE A 26 12.81 3.54 2.70
CA ILE A 26 14.19 3.34 2.24
C ILE A 26 14.35 3.88 0.81
N CYS A 27 13.41 3.57 -0.10
CA CYS A 27 13.46 4.08 -1.47
C CYS A 27 13.41 5.62 -1.54
N PHE A 28 12.65 6.29 -0.67
CA PHE A 28 12.64 7.75 -0.61
C PHE A 28 13.98 8.35 -0.19
N MET A 29 14.75 7.64 0.63
CA MET A 29 16.04 8.12 1.11
C MET A 29 17.17 7.85 0.11
N GLU A 30 17.08 6.76 -0.66
CA GLU A 30 18.15 6.33 -1.56
C GLU A 30 18.01 6.87 -2.99
N ASP A 31 16.79 7.10 -3.47
CA ASP A 31 16.56 7.44 -4.88
C ASP A 31 15.43 8.44 -5.08
N ASP A 32 15.80 9.69 -5.41
CA ASP A 32 14.85 10.75 -5.77
C ASP A 32 13.98 10.40 -6.98
N GLN A 33 14.46 9.54 -7.90
CA GLN A 33 13.69 9.09 -9.05
C GLN A 33 12.44 8.32 -8.64
N PHE A 34 12.44 7.70 -7.46
CA PHE A 34 11.27 7.01 -6.92
C PHE A 34 10.06 7.94 -6.79
N VAL A 35 10.29 9.20 -6.40
CA VAL A 35 9.23 10.23 -6.27
C VAL A 35 8.95 10.90 -7.61
N VAL A 36 10.00 11.25 -8.36
CA VAL A 36 9.89 12.02 -9.62
C VAL A 36 9.26 11.18 -10.73
N SER A 37 9.81 9.99 -10.95
CA SER A 37 9.41 9.08 -12.03
C SER A 37 8.22 8.20 -11.64
N GLY A 38 8.01 7.97 -10.33
CA GLY A 38 6.93 7.14 -9.81
C GLY A 38 7.19 5.65 -9.94
N VAL A 39 6.22 4.83 -9.54
CA VAL A 39 6.39 3.38 -9.35
C VAL A 39 5.45 2.54 -10.21
N ARG A 40 5.96 1.42 -10.73
CA ARG A 40 5.15 0.29 -11.21
C ARG A 40 5.29 -0.88 -10.23
N SER A 41 4.18 -1.48 -9.85
CA SER A 41 4.17 -2.64 -8.96
C SER A 41 3.72 -3.90 -9.69
N ILE A 42 4.34 -5.03 -9.34
CA ILE A 42 3.94 -6.37 -9.78
C ILE A 42 3.44 -7.11 -8.53
N LEU A 43 2.22 -7.64 -8.61
CA LEU A 43 1.61 -8.47 -7.59
C LEU A 43 1.46 -9.87 -8.18
N ASP A 44 2.35 -10.75 -7.75
CA ASP A 44 2.25 -12.17 -8.03
C ASP A 44 1.34 -12.84 -7.02
N LEU A 45 0.26 -13.45 -7.52
CA LEU A 45 -0.75 -14.12 -6.70
C LEU A 45 -0.63 -15.65 -6.79
N ASP A 46 0.50 -16.16 -7.29
CA ASP A 46 0.78 -17.59 -7.23
C ASP A 46 0.75 -18.08 -5.78
N ASN A 47 0.16 -19.26 -5.56
CA ASN A 47 -0.10 -19.85 -4.24
C ASN A 47 -1.03 -19.05 -3.30
N VAL A 48 -1.73 -18.01 -3.80
CA VAL A 48 -2.77 -17.32 -3.00
C VAL A 48 -4.04 -18.17 -2.95
N THR A 49 -4.50 -18.48 -1.74
CA THR A 49 -5.69 -19.32 -1.50
C THR A 49 -6.90 -18.50 -1.06
N MET A 50 -8.08 -19.13 -1.06
CA MET A 50 -9.31 -18.53 -0.50
C MET A 50 -9.15 -18.07 0.95
N ALA A 51 -8.36 -18.78 1.75
CA ALA A 51 -8.10 -18.40 3.13
C ALA A 51 -7.40 -17.02 3.23
N HIS A 52 -6.57 -16.64 2.26
CA HIS A 52 -5.99 -15.30 2.24
C HIS A 52 -7.04 -14.22 1.96
N PHE A 53 -8.04 -14.52 1.13
CA PHE A 53 -9.11 -13.55 0.84
C PHE A 53 -10.09 -13.35 2.00
N THR A 54 -10.26 -14.30 2.91
CA THR A 54 -11.11 -14.09 4.10
C THR A 54 -10.57 -13.00 5.02
N HIS A 55 -9.25 -12.73 4.98
CA HIS A 55 -8.63 -11.61 5.68
C HIS A 55 -8.88 -10.25 5.00
N MET A 56 -9.33 -10.23 3.75
CA MET A 56 -9.63 -9.02 2.97
C MET A 56 -11.01 -8.47 3.33
N THR A 57 -11.16 -7.97 4.55
CA THR A 57 -12.42 -7.32 4.97
C THR A 57 -12.68 -6.02 4.18
N PRO A 58 -13.95 -5.61 3.95
CA PRO A 58 -14.27 -4.35 3.27
C PRO A 58 -13.58 -3.13 3.88
N MET A 59 -13.49 -3.09 5.20
CA MET A 59 -12.77 -2.07 5.98
C MET A 59 -11.28 -2.05 5.63
N LEU A 60 -10.64 -3.21 5.56
CA LEU A 60 -9.24 -3.32 5.20
C LEU A 60 -9.01 -2.91 3.74
N MET A 61 -9.84 -3.37 2.81
CA MET A 61 -9.77 -3.00 1.40
C MET A 61 -9.89 -1.49 1.19
N LYS A 62 -10.83 -0.83 1.88
CA LYS A 62 -10.97 0.63 1.85
C LYS A 62 -9.72 1.33 2.37
N LYS A 63 -9.13 0.84 3.47
CA LYS A 63 -7.85 1.35 4.00
C LYS A 63 -6.71 1.19 2.99
N MET A 64 -6.62 0.05 2.30
CA MET A 64 -5.59 -0.16 1.27
C MET A 64 -5.72 0.83 0.12
N VAL A 65 -6.94 1.04 -0.40
CA VAL A 65 -7.18 1.96 -1.51
C VAL A 65 -6.84 3.41 -1.11
N VAL A 66 -7.38 3.90 0.00
CA VAL A 66 -7.10 5.26 0.49
C VAL A 66 -5.61 5.45 0.76
N THR A 67 -4.96 4.46 1.40
CA THR A 67 -3.53 4.55 1.70
C THR A 67 -2.69 4.58 0.42
N GLY A 68 -3.07 3.78 -0.59
CA GLY A 68 -2.35 3.70 -1.86
C GLY A 68 -2.51 4.94 -2.74
N GLN A 69 -3.69 5.55 -2.77
CA GLN A 69 -3.98 6.64 -3.71
C GLN A 69 -3.89 8.05 -3.10
N ASP A 70 -4.21 8.22 -1.82
CA ASP A 70 -4.38 9.54 -1.19
C ASP A 70 -3.39 9.80 -0.05
N ALA A 71 -2.81 8.76 0.57
CA ALA A 71 -1.97 8.91 1.76
C ALA A 71 -0.46 8.84 1.52
N ARG A 72 -0.01 8.46 0.31
CA ARG A 72 1.42 8.31 0.00
C ARG A 72 1.86 9.32 -1.07
N PRO A 73 3.03 9.97 -0.90
CA PRO A 73 3.58 10.87 -1.90
C PRO A 73 4.25 10.10 -3.06
N ILE A 74 3.65 8.99 -3.51
CA ILE A 74 4.19 8.15 -4.60
C ILE A 74 3.19 8.17 -5.75
N ARG A 75 3.70 8.46 -6.95
CA ARG A 75 2.89 8.37 -8.16
C ARG A 75 2.86 6.94 -8.69
N THR A 76 1.76 6.22 -8.49
CA THR A 76 1.57 4.91 -9.12
C THR A 76 1.41 5.06 -10.64
N LYS A 77 2.30 4.45 -11.42
CA LYS A 77 2.29 4.43 -12.89
C LYS A 77 1.58 3.20 -13.45
N GLY A 78 1.55 2.09 -12.71
CA GLY A 78 0.87 0.86 -13.10
C GLY A 78 0.92 -0.17 -11.98
N SER A 79 -0.16 -0.95 -11.84
CA SER A 79 -0.20 -2.13 -10.97
C SER A 79 -0.53 -3.35 -11.82
N HIS A 80 0.37 -4.32 -11.82
CA HIS A 80 0.35 -5.51 -12.67
C HIS A 80 0.04 -6.74 -11.81
N PHE A 81 -1.04 -7.47 -12.13
CA PHE A 81 -1.45 -8.67 -11.39
C PHE A 81 -1.15 -9.92 -12.21
N LEU A 82 -0.38 -10.83 -11.63
CA LEU A 82 0.02 -12.11 -12.22
C LEU A 82 -0.62 -13.28 -11.47
N ASN A 83 -0.76 -14.42 -12.13
CA ASN A 83 -1.18 -15.70 -11.53
C ASN A 83 -2.45 -15.59 -10.64
N THR A 84 -3.48 -14.91 -11.14
CA THR A 84 -4.69 -14.61 -10.36
C THR A 84 -5.47 -15.90 -10.02
N PRO A 85 -5.72 -16.21 -8.73
CA PRO A 85 -6.50 -17.39 -8.34
C PRO A 85 -8.01 -17.17 -8.57
N ALA A 86 -8.79 -18.24 -8.42
CA ALA A 86 -10.25 -18.12 -8.34
C ALA A 86 -10.65 -17.08 -7.28
N GLY A 87 -11.78 -16.39 -7.44
CA GLY A 87 -12.25 -15.38 -6.47
C GLY A 87 -11.49 -14.04 -6.45
N PHE A 88 -10.35 -13.93 -7.13
CA PHE A 88 -9.61 -12.66 -7.29
C PHE A 88 -10.50 -11.55 -7.85
N GLU A 89 -11.31 -11.84 -8.86
CA GLU A 89 -12.16 -10.85 -9.53
C GLU A 89 -13.12 -10.14 -8.58
N THR A 90 -13.68 -10.85 -7.60
CA THR A 90 -14.59 -10.27 -6.60
C THR A 90 -13.88 -9.20 -5.77
N VAL A 91 -12.71 -9.56 -5.23
CA VAL A 91 -11.89 -8.65 -4.40
C VAL A 91 -11.35 -7.49 -5.24
N PHE A 92 -10.88 -7.80 -6.46
CA PHE A 92 -10.37 -6.82 -7.40
C PHE A 92 -11.42 -5.80 -7.81
N ASN A 93 -12.64 -6.24 -8.18
CA ASN A 93 -13.73 -5.36 -8.58
C ASN A 93 -14.22 -4.48 -7.42
N PHE A 94 -14.25 -5.02 -6.19
CA PHE A 94 -14.54 -4.23 -5.01
C PHE A 94 -13.51 -3.10 -4.80
N MET A 95 -12.21 -3.45 -4.79
CA MET A 95 -11.14 -2.45 -4.65
C MET A 95 -11.14 -1.44 -5.80
N LYS A 96 -11.33 -1.91 -7.04
CA LYS A 96 -11.43 -1.07 -8.23
C LYS A 96 -12.60 -0.08 -8.13
N GLY A 97 -13.74 -0.48 -7.57
CA GLY A 97 -14.88 0.40 -7.34
C GLY A 97 -14.59 1.59 -6.41
N LEU A 98 -13.66 1.43 -5.48
CA LEU A 98 -13.25 2.47 -4.53
C LEU A 98 -12.15 3.41 -5.07
N MET A 99 -11.49 3.03 -6.16
CA MET A 99 -10.39 3.82 -6.75
C MET A 99 -10.91 5.00 -7.56
N ASN A 100 -10.10 6.03 -7.74
CA ASN A 100 -10.35 7.09 -8.73
C ASN A 100 -10.06 6.60 -10.16
N GLU A 101 -10.62 7.29 -11.17
CA GLU A 101 -10.48 6.89 -12.58
C GLU A 101 -9.01 6.81 -13.05
N LYS A 102 -8.16 7.72 -12.57
CA LYS A 102 -6.72 7.76 -12.88
C LYS A 102 -5.98 6.50 -12.42
N ASN A 103 -6.38 5.88 -11.32
CA ASN A 103 -5.78 4.65 -10.83
C ASN A 103 -6.44 3.41 -11.44
N LYS A 104 -7.77 3.44 -11.68
CA LYS A 104 -8.46 2.37 -12.42
C LYS A 104 -7.86 2.15 -13.80
N SER A 105 -7.49 3.23 -14.50
CA SER A 105 -6.86 3.16 -15.84
C SER A 105 -5.43 2.62 -15.83
N ARG A 106 -4.89 2.26 -14.67
CA ARG A 106 -3.51 1.79 -14.47
C ARG A 106 -3.45 0.39 -13.86
N LEU A 107 -4.57 -0.31 -13.79
CA LEU A 107 -4.64 -1.70 -13.35
C LEU A 107 -4.54 -2.62 -14.57
N TYR A 108 -3.59 -3.54 -14.54
CA TYR A 108 -3.36 -4.50 -15.60
C TYR A 108 -3.37 -5.91 -15.03
N VAL A 109 -4.25 -6.77 -15.55
CA VAL A 109 -4.34 -8.18 -15.14
C VAL A 109 -3.80 -9.03 -16.28
N HIS A 110 -2.64 -9.62 -16.07
CA HIS A 110 -1.94 -10.43 -17.09
C HIS A 110 -2.16 -11.93 -16.87
N ASN A 111 -2.51 -12.33 -15.64
CA ASN A 111 -2.64 -13.73 -15.25
C ASN A 111 -1.35 -14.51 -15.59
N LYS A 112 -1.39 -15.46 -16.53
CA LYS A 112 -0.22 -16.22 -17.01
C LYS A 112 0.43 -15.66 -18.28
N ASN A 113 -0.09 -14.56 -18.84
CA ASN A 113 0.42 -13.98 -20.08
C ASN A 113 1.45 -12.89 -19.78
N TYR A 114 2.71 -13.27 -19.60
CA TYR A 114 3.78 -12.31 -19.31
C TYR A 114 4.18 -11.45 -20.51
N ASP A 115 3.85 -11.86 -21.74
CA ASP A 115 4.15 -11.08 -22.95
C ASP A 115 3.42 -9.73 -22.96
N GLU A 116 2.20 -9.69 -22.44
CA GLU A 116 1.44 -8.45 -22.25
C GLU A 116 2.11 -7.51 -21.24
N MET A 117 2.75 -8.08 -20.21
CA MET A 117 3.45 -7.30 -19.19
C MET A 117 4.70 -6.62 -19.77
N TYR A 118 5.42 -7.27 -20.68
CA TYR A 118 6.64 -6.74 -21.29
C TYR A 118 6.41 -5.44 -22.08
N LYS A 119 5.17 -5.17 -22.51
CA LYS A 119 4.79 -3.89 -23.14
C LYS A 119 4.91 -2.70 -22.19
N TYR A 120 4.93 -2.94 -20.88
CA TYR A 120 4.91 -1.90 -19.85
C TYR A 120 6.17 -1.87 -18.99
N ILE A 121 6.85 -3.02 -18.86
CA ILE A 121 8.03 -3.21 -18.01
C ILE A 121 9.08 -3.96 -18.84
N SER A 122 10.28 -3.39 -18.93
CA SER A 122 11.35 -3.97 -19.75
C SER A 122 11.88 -5.27 -19.13
N LYS A 123 12.31 -6.21 -19.99
CA LYS A 123 12.75 -7.55 -19.58
C LYS A 123 14.08 -7.54 -18.83
N ASP A 124 14.96 -6.61 -19.15
CA ASP A 124 16.27 -6.45 -18.51
C ASP A 124 16.20 -6.22 -16.99
N ILE A 125 15.12 -5.61 -16.51
CA ILE A 125 14.91 -5.34 -15.07
C ILE A 125 14.00 -6.37 -14.38
N LEU A 126 13.38 -7.27 -15.15
CA LEU A 126 12.46 -8.26 -14.60
C LEU A 126 13.21 -9.47 -14.05
N PRO A 127 12.72 -10.10 -12.97
CA PRO A 127 13.27 -11.36 -12.49
C PRO A 127 13.27 -12.47 -13.54
N ALA A 128 14.22 -13.40 -13.41
CA ALA A 128 14.36 -14.58 -14.26
C ALA A 128 13.08 -15.44 -14.29
N GLU A 129 12.37 -15.54 -13.16
CA GLU A 129 11.12 -16.28 -13.03
C GLU A 129 9.97 -15.68 -13.87
N TYR A 130 10.08 -14.41 -14.24
CA TYR A 130 9.16 -13.74 -15.17
C TYR A 130 9.75 -13.60 -16.58
N GLY A 131 10.83 -14.34 -16.88
CA GLY A 131 11.48 -14.37 -18.19
C GLY A 131 12.39 -13.17 -18.49
N GLY A 132 12.83 -12.45 -17.46
CA GLY A 132 13.76 -11.31 -17.58
C GLY A 132 15.20 -11.63 -17.16
N ASP A 133 16.04 -10.60 -17.15
CA ASP A 133 17.49 -10.68 -16.89
C ASP A 133 17.92 -9.96 -15.59
N GLY A 134 16.97 -9.46 -14.80
CA GLY A 134 17.18 -8.64 -13.60
C GLY A 134 17.57 -9.39 -12.33
N GLY A 135 18.10 -10.61 -12.46
CA GLY A 135 18.39 -11.51 -11.34
C GLY A 135 17.22 -12.42 -10.95
N SER A 136 17.40 -13.26 -9.93
CA SER A 136 16.37 -14.19 -9.46
C SER A 136 15.56 -13.61 -8.30
N ILE A 137 14.30 -14.00 -8.16
CA ILE A 137 13.45 -13.60 -7.02
C ILE A 137 14.14 -13.86 -5.67
N PRO A 138 14.76 -15.04 -5.40
CA PRO A 138 15.49 -15.28 -4.17
C PRO A 138 16.61 -14.28 -3.91
N SER A 139 17.38 -13.91 -4.93
CA SER A 139 18.48 -12.93 -4.80
C SER A 139 17.95 -11.52 -4.47
N ILE A 140 16.84 -11.13 -5.10
CA ILE A 140 16.18 -9.84 -4.84
C ILE A 140 15.61 -9.82 -3.41
N ILE A 141 15.03 -10.92 -2.94
CA ILE A 141 14.53 -11.05 -1.57
C ILE A 141 15.68 -10.91 -0.57
N ASP A 142 16.80 -11.58 -0.80
CA ASP A 142 17.96 -11.51 0.09
C ASP A 142 18.54 -10.09 0.17
N TYR A 143 18.68 -9.44 -0.99
CA TYR A 143 19.06 -8.03 -1.07
C TYR A 143 18.15 -7.12 -0.22
N TRP A 144 16.83 -7.23 -0.39
CA TRP A 144 15.88 -6.39 0.36
C TRP A 144 15.85 -6.71 1.84
N LYS A 145 16.00 -7.98 2.23
CA LYS A 145 16.14 -8.36 3.65
C LYS A 145 17.36 -7.69 4.27
N LYS A 146 18.51 -7.76 3.61
CA LYS A 146 19.74 -7.12 4.07
C LYS A 146 19.57 -5.60 4.17
N LYS A 147 18.99 -4.97 3.15
CA LYS A 147 18.68 -3.53 3.15
C LYS A 147 17.79 -3.12 4.32
N ILE A 148 16.72 -3.86 4.59
CA ILE A 148 15.83 -3.55 5.72
C ILE A 148 16.58 -3.66 7.06
N LEU A 149 17.49 -4.62 7.19
CA LEU A 149 18.33 -4.76 8.40
C LEU A 149 19.33 -3.61 8.54
N GLU A 150 19.96 -3.19 7.45
CA GLU A 150 20.88 -2.02 7.43
C GLU A 150 20.17 -0.73 7.88
N TYR A 151 18.90 -0.55 7.50
CA TYR A 151 18.10 0.61 7.87
C TYR A 151 17.28 0.42 9.16
N SER A 152 17.44 -0.70 9.88
CA SER A 152 16.59 -1.06 11.02
C SER A 152 16.54 0.03 12.10
N SER A 153 17.69 0.57 12.52
CA SER A 153 17.74 1.64 13.52
C SER A 153 17.05 2.92 13.05
N TRP A 154 17.23 3.29 11.77
CA TRP A 154 16.56 4.44 11.19
C TRP A 154 15.05 4.23 11.10
N LEU A 155 14.58 3.04 10.69
CA LEU A 155 13.17 2.68 10.65
C LEU A 155 12.54 2.70 12.05
N GLU A 156 13.26 2.24 13.06
CA GLU A 156 12.82 2.30 14.46
C GLU A 156 12.70 3.72 14.98
N GLU A 157 13.61 4.60 14.57
CA GLU A 157 13.53 6.02 14.87
C GLU A 157 12.37 6.68 14.12
N ASP A 158 12.18 6.36 12.83
CA ASP A 158 11.08 6.87 12.01
C ASP A 158 9.71 6.57 12.66
N MET A 159 9.56 5.38 13.24
CA MET A 159 8.37 4.98 13.99
C MET A 159 8.08 5.82 15.25
N LYS A 160 9.06 6.60 15.73
CA LYS A 160 8.87 7.54 16.85
C LYS A 160 8.27 8.85 16.37
N TYR A 161 8.34 9.19 15.09
CA TYR A 161 7.70 10.40 14.55
C TYR A 161 6.23 10.15 14.19
N GLY A 162 5.46 11.23 14.07
CA GLY A 162 4.04 11.18 13.76
C GLY A 162 3.39 12.55 13.89
N THR A 163 2.19 12.68 13.36
CA THR A 163 1.42 13.93 13.46
C THR A 163 0.77 14.02 14.83
N ASP A 164 0.90 15.18 15.46
CA ASP A 164 0.11 15.54 16.64
C ASP A 164 -1.26 16.05 16.17
N GLU A 165 -2.27 15.18 16.22
CA GLU A 165 -3.62 15.49 15.73
C GLU A 165 -4.32 16.59 16.56
N SER A 166 -3.88 16.84 17.79
CA SER A 166 -4.43 17.93 18.62
C SER A 166 -4.14 19.31 18.02
N ARG A 167 -3.14 19.41 17.15
CA ARG A 167 -2.71 20.64 16.47
C ARG A 167 -3.34 20.81 15.08
N ARG A 168 -4.13 19.85 14.61
CA ARG A 168 -4.79 19.97 13.30
C ARG A 168 -5.89 21.03 13.38
N ILE A 169 -5.90 21.94 12.41
CA ILE A 169 -6.99 22.92 12.27
C ILE A 169 -8.23 22.19 11.73
N GLY A 170 -9.32 22.20 12.51
CA GLY A 170 -10.57 21.48 12.21
C GLY A 170 -10.71 20.16 12.97
N LYS A 171 -11.82 19.45 12.77
CA LYS A 171 -12.03 18.14 13.42
C LYS A 171 -11.03 17.13 12.86
N PRO A 172 -10.29 16.37 13.71
CA PRO A 172 -9.46 15.27 13.26
C PRO A 172 -10.31 14.32 12.44
N LYS A 173 -9.87 13.98 11.22
CA LYS A 173 -10.54 12.93 10.43
C LYS A 173 -10.15 11.60 11.04
N THR A 174 -11.04 11.02 11.83
CA THR A 174 -10.75 9.75 12.49
C THR A 174 -10.86 8.59 11.51
N ALA A 175 -10.36 7.41 11.91
CA ALA A 175 -10.60 6.21 11.14
C ALA A 175 -12.10 5.90 11.05
N GLU A 176 -12.89 6.28 12.07
CA GLU A 176 -14.34 6.17 12.05
C GLU A 176 -14.96 7.10 10.99
N ASP A 177 -14.52 8.36 10.88
CA ASP A 177 -14.98 9.31 9.85
C ASP A 177 -14.62 8.87 8.43
N MET A 178 -13.39 8.39 8.24
CA MET A 178 -12.90 8.02 6.91
C MET A 178 -13.46 6.67 6.45
N PHE A 179 -13.66 5.73 7.37
CA PHE A 179 -13.95 4.34 7.02
C PHE A 179 -15.34 3.84 7.47
N GLY A 180 -16.13 4.66 8.18
CA GLY A 180 -17.58 4.49 8.35
C GLY A 180 -17.99 3.39 9.33
N ALA A 181 -17.37 3.35 10.52
CA ALA A 181 -17.76 2.40 11.56
C ALA A 181 -19.07 2.75 12.28
N GLU A 182 -19.63 3.95 12.07
CA GLU A 182 -20.92 4.33 12.65
C GLU A 182 -22.04 4.23 11.61
N GLY A 183 -23.08 3.50 11.99
CA GLY A 183 -24.21 3.16 11.14
C GLY A 183 -24.91 4.39 10.56
N SER A 184 -25.54 4.15 9.42
CA SER A 184 -26.53 5.00 8.75
C SER A 184 -27.67 5.41 9.71
N PHE A 185 -27.44 6.37 10.59
CA PHE A 185 -28.50 7.20 11.15
C PHE A 185 -28.43 8.56 10.46
N ARG A 186 -29.39 8.75 9.55
CA ARG A 186 -29.67 10.04 8.91
C ARG A 186 -29.79 11.08 10.02
N GLN A 187 -28.85 12.02 10.09
CA GLN A 187 -29.07 13.24 10.85
C GLN A 187 -30.27 13.94 10.20
N LEU A 188 -31.43 13.86 10.86
CA LEU A 188 -32.60 14.64 10.50
C LEU A 188 -32.26 16.10 10.80
N GLN A 189 -32.03 16.88 9.75
CA GLN A 189 -31.99 18.33 9.85
C GLN A 189 -33.46 18.78 9.92
N PHE A 190 -33.89 19.29 11.07
CA PHE A 190 -35.14 20.04 11.17
C PHE A 190 -34.85 21.48 10.79
N ASP A 191 -35.61 21.99 9.81
CA ASP A 191 -35.82 23.42 9.56
C ASP A 191 -36.85 23.96 10.56
#